data_AF-A0A5D3E824-F1
#
_entry.id   AF-A0A5D3E824-F1
#
_cell.length_a   1.000
_cell.length_b   1.000
_cell.length_c   1.000
_cell.angle_alpha   90.00
_cell.angle_beta   90.00
_cell.angle_gamma   90.00
#
_symmetry.space_group_name_H-M   'P 1'
#
loop_
_entity.id
_entity.type
_entity.pdbx_description
1 polymer ?
#
loop_
_entity_poly.entity_id
_entity_poly.type
_entity_poly.pdbx_seq_one_letter_code
_entity_poly.pdbx_strand_id
1 'polypeptide(L)'
;MKKQMKKTSLFIILIGLMAMAGLPSPAQAQDITGSWHGKLKLPVGSLSIVFHIKQAPEGGYIATLDSPDQGAKGIPTEKTTFENSTLHIRIPTIGASYEGKLTEEGKITGTFTQGVALKLDLEKGEAPRPKRPQEPQPPFPYKSEEVKVRNEQDGIDLAGTLTLPAEGRNFPAVVLLTGSGPQNRDEELMGHKPFLVIADHLTRNGIAVLRCDDRGMGASQGDYASTANTGFARDAEAAIGYLRHRKEIDSRKVGIIGHSNGALIAFGIGAKDRELAFIVSLAGSAVRGDSLLLKQTETLSKLSGMPDAGWQNLKPLLRERYALLMQAGKTPEKLREELLAHVYSSMPQQQANEAVRKRAEAEAAAMTSPWFLEFLKHDPAADLKRVKCPLFALNGEKDAQVDAETNLNAIRLHTGEGGNKRVTTKAYPGLNHLFQDCTTGAVNEYAQIEETISPEVLKDITEWILGITAR
;
A
#
# COMPACT_ATOMS: atom_id res chain seq x y z
N MET A 1 -82.82 22.67 -0.04
CA MET A 1 -83.90 23.16 0.84
C MET A 1 -83.76 22.52 2.21
N LYS A 2 -83.75 23.35 3.28
CA LYS A 2 -84.14 23.11 4.70
C LYS A 2 -83.56 21.86 5.40
N LYS A 3 -82.62 21.95 6.35
CA LYS A 3 -82.59 22.64 7.67
C LYS A 3 -83.54 22.03 8.72
N GLN A 4 -82.99 21.86 9.93
CA GLN A 4 -83.58 21.61 11.27
C GLN A 4 -83.65 20.15 11.71
N MET A 5 -82.81 19.71 12.68
CA MET A 5 -82.87 19.97 14.14
C MET A 5 -84.18 19.52 14.82
N LYS A 6 -84.08 18.58 15.77
CA LYS A 6 -84.24 18.84 17.23
C LYS A 6 -84.19 17.56 18.08
N LYS A 7 -83.37 17.64 19.15
CA LYS A 7 -83.57 17.26 20.58
C LYS A 7 -84.26 15.92 20.88
N THR A 8 -83.70 15.04 21.73
CA THR A 8 -83.83 15.10 23.21
C THR A 8 -82.83 14.09 23.85
N SER A 9 -81.94 14.53 24.74
CA SER A 9 -81.98 14.38 26.22
C SER A 9 -82.19 12.95 26.76
N LEU A 10 -81.18 12.34 27.41
CA LEU A 10 -81.27 11.91 28.83
C LEU A 10 -79.89 11.53 29.41
N PHE A 11 -79.77 11.80 30.71
CA PHE A 11 -78.63 11.75 31.60
C PHE A 11 -78.60 10.39 32.37
N ILE A 12 -77.47 10.11 33.04
CA ILE A 12 -77.26 9.14 34.16
C ILE A 12 -76.55 7.80 33.82
N ILE A 13 -75.22 7.85 33.98
CA ILE A 13 -74.35 7.04 34.88
C ILE A 13 -74.73 5.55 35.09
N LEU A 14 -73.86 4.65 34.61
CA LEU A 14 -73.32 3.57 35.45
C LEU A 14 -71.93 3.12 34.98
N ILE A 15 -71.02 3.09 35.95
CA ILE A 15 -69.62 2.70 35.87
C ILE A 15 -69.52 1.23 35.46
N GLY A 16 -68.86 0.96 34.34
CA GLY A 16 -68.39 -0.36 33.93
C GLY A 16 -66.86 -0.32 33.81
N LEU A 17 -66.18 -0.92 34.80
CA LEU A 17 -64.74 -1.16 34.81
C LEU A 17 -64.38 -2.01 33.57
N MET A 18 -63.75 -1.41 32.57
CA MET A 18 -63.17 -2.15 31.44
C MET A 18 -61.66 -2.02 31.53
N ALA A 19 -61.02 -3.12 31.93
CA ALA A 19 -59.57 -3.25 31.93
C ALA A 19 -59.06 -3.09 30.48
N MET A 20 -58.49 -1.92 30.19
CA MET A 20 -57.63 -1.75 29.02
C MET A 20 -56.34 -2.53 29.29
N ALA A 21 -56.29 -3.77 28.80
CA ALA A 21 -55.02 -4.43 28.56
C ALA A 21 -54.25 -3.55 27.55
N GLY A 22 -53.19 -2.89 28.02
CA GLY A 22 -52.26 -2.20 27.14
C GLY A 22 -51.69 -3.23 26.17
N LEU A 23 -52.02 -3.08 24.88
CA LEU A 23 -51.33 -3.80 23.84
C LEU A 23 -49.85 -3.39 23.91
N PRO A 24 -48.90 -4.33 24.01
CA PRO A 24 -47.49 -3.99 23.84
C PRO A 24 -47.32 -3.43 22.42
N SER A 25 -46.88 -2.19 22.32
CA SER A 25 -46.34 -1.66 21.07
C SER A 25 -45.27 -2.63 20.59
N PRO A 26 -45.30 -3.12 19.33
CA PRO A 26 -44.20 -3.91 18.81
C PRO A 26 -42.94 -3.06 18.95
N ALA A 27 -41.96 -3.58 19.69
CA ALA A 27 -40.63 -3.02 19.71
C ALA A 27 -40.23 -2.80 18.25
N GLN A 28 -39.98 -1.55 17.85
CA GLN A 28 -39.36 -1.29 16.56
C GLN A 28 -38.11 -2.17 16.51
N ALA A 29 -38.10 -3.17 15.64
CA ALA A 29 -36.86 -3.86 15.31
C ALA A 29 -35.89 -2.77 14.87
N GLN A 30 -34.90 -2.46 15.72
CA GLN A 30 -33.95 -1.39 15.44
C GLN A 30 -33.21 -1.77 14.15
N ASP A 31 -33.49 -1.05 13.07
CA ASP A 31 -32.89 -1.29 11.78
C ASP A 31 -31.40 -0.93 11.84
N ILE A 32 -30.57 -1.98 11.90
CA ILE A 32 -29.12 -1.88 11.90
C ILE A 32 -28.51 -1.87 10.49
N THR A 33 -29.33 -1.85 9.43
CA THR A 33 -28.79 -1.76 8.06
C THR A 33 -28.01 -0.47 7.84
N GLY A 34 -27.06 -0.55 6.90
CA GLY A 34 -26.15 0.52 6.56
C GLY A 34 -24.70 0.23 6.98
N SER A 35 -23.87 1.27 6.87
CA SER A 35 -22.46 1.22 7.23
C SER A 35 -22.28 1.57 8.71
N TRP A 36 -21.42 0.81 9.38
CA TRP A 36 -21.01 1.02 10.75
C TRP A 36 -19.50 1.05 10.83
N HIS A 37 -18.91 2.11 11.34
CA HIS A 37 -17.46 2.25 11.39
C HIS A 37 -16.95 2.44 12.82
N GLY A 38 -15.73 1.97 13.09
CA GLY A 38 -15.05 2.16 14.36
C GLY A 38 -13.55 2.11 14.21
N LYS A 39 -12.83 2.55 15.25
CA LYS A 39 -11.37 2.54 15.29
C LYS A 39 -10.88 1.47 16.26
N LEU A 40 -10.25 0.43 15.72
CA LEU A 40 -9.58 -0.62 16.45
C LEU A 40 -8.19 -0.12 16.90
N LYS A 41 -7.96 -0.01 18.21
CA LYS A 41 -6.64 0.39 18.74
C LYS A 41 -5.71 -0.81 18.78
N LEU A 42 -4.52 -0.65 18.18
CA LEU A 42 -3.46 -1.65 18.19
C LEU A 42 -2.33 -1.21 19.14
N PRO A 43 -1.37 -2.09 19.50
CA PRO A 43 -0.20 -1.69 20.27
C PRO A 43 0.58 -0.54 19.62
N VAL A 44 0.62 -0.51 18.29
CA VAL A 44 1.15 0.59 17.48
C VAL A 44 0.07 1.00 16.47
N GLY A 45 -0.39 2.24 16.53
CA GLY A 45 -1.38 2.80 15.61
C GLY A 45 -2.82 2.31 15.84
N SER A 46 -3.65 2.44 14.81
CA SER A 46 -5.06 2.04 14.82
C SER A 46 -5.52 1.62 13.42
N LEU A 47 -6.54 0.78 13.34
CA LEU A 47 -7.21 0.41 12.09
C LEU A 47 -8.67 0.82 12.12
N SER A 48 -9.13 1.41 11.03
CA SER A 48 -10.54 1.71 10.77
C SER A 48 -11.20 0.44 10.25
N ILE A 49 -12.25 0.02 10.92
CA ILE A 49 -13.06 -1.14 10.55
C ILE A 49 -14.43 -0.63 10.15
N VAL A 50 -14.95 -1.08 9.01
CA VAL A 50 -16.28 -0.73 8.53
C VAL A 50 -17.07 -1.99 8.25
N PHE A 51 -18.20 -2.17 8.93
CA PHE A 51 -19.18 -3.20 8.61
C PHE A 51 -20.27 -2.63 7.71
N HIS A 52 -20.52 -3.27 6.58
CA HIS A 52 -21.66 -2.95 5.71
C HIS A 52 -22.75 -3.99 5.90
N ILE A 53 -23.82 -3.63 6.61
CA ILE A 53 -24.89 -4.54 7.00
C ILE A 53 -26.09 -4.34 6.08
N LYS A 54 -26.59 -5.44 5.50
CA LYS A 54 -27.79 -5.48 4.65
C LYS A 54 -28.75 -6.53 5.15
N GLN A 55 -30.04 -6.40 4.83
CA GLN A 55 -30.99 -7.50 5.02
C GLN A 55 -30.66 -8.65 4.08
N ALA A 56 -30.70 -9.87 4.59
CA ALA A 56 -30.58 -11.08 3.79
C ALA A 56 -31.92 -11.39 3.08
N PRO A 57 -31.90 -11.95 1.85
CA PRO A 57 -33.14 -12.29 1.12
C PRO A 57 -34.06 -13.26 1.86
N GLU A 58 -33.48 -14.12 2.71
CA GLU A 58 -34.19 -15.17 3.45
C GLU A 58 -34.62 -14.72 4.87
N GLY A 59 -34.44 -13.44 5.19
CA GLY A 59 -34.61 -12.89 6.54
C GLY A 59 -33.30 -12.84 7.32
N GLY A 60 -33.19 -11.91 8.27
CA GLY A 60 -31.95 -11.65 9.02
C GLY A 60 -31.01 -10.68 8.29
N TYR A 61 -29.71 -10.78 8.59
CA TYR A 61 -28.69 -9.84 8.10
C TYR A 61 -27.52 -10.55 7.44
N ILE A 62 -26.91 -9.89 6.47
CA ILE A 62 -25.60 -10.21 5.92
C ILE A 62 -24.70 -8.99 6.08
N ALA A 63 -23.43 -9.21 6.41
CA ALA A 63 -22.45 -8.13 6.49
C ALA A 63 -21.24 -8.40 5.60
N THR A 64 -20.58 -7.33 5.18
CA THR A 64 -19.18 -7.38 4.74
C THR A 64 -18.33 -6.49 5.64
N LEU A 65 -17.03 -6.75 5.70
CA LEU A 65 -16.06 -5.94 6.41
C LEU A 65 -15.10 -5.27 5.42
N ASP A 66 -14.90 -3.98 5.60
CA ASP A 66 -13.82 -3.21 4.97
C ASP A 66 -12.81 -2.85 6.06
N SER A 67 -11.52 -2.89 5.70
CA SER A 67 -10.42 -2.28 6.44
C SER A 67 -9.78 -1.26 5.50
N PRO A 68 -10.33 -0.03 5.40
CA PRO A 68 -9.89 0.97 4.43
C PRO A 68 -8.40 1.30 4.57
N ASP A 69 -7.91 1.30 5.81
CA ASP A 69 -6.52 1.58 6.15
C ASP A 69 -5.53 0.51 5.66
N GLN A 70 -6.05 -0.63 5.21
CA GLN A 70 -5.28 -1.74 4.64
C GLN A 70 -5.66 -2.01 3.19
N GLY A 71 -6.51 -1.18 2.59
CA GLY A 71 -7.02 -1.37 1.23
C GLY A 71 -7.96 -2.58 1.06
N ALA A 72 -8.34 -3.25 2.14
CA ALA A 72 -9.20 -4.43 2.07
C ALA A 72 -10.68 -4.01 2.05
N LYS A 73 -11.43 -4.51 1.07
CA LYS A 73 -12.85 -4.19 0.87
C LYS A 73 -13.67 -5.44 0.64
N GLY A 74 -14.90 -5.45 1.14
CA GLY A 74 -15.88 -6.49 0.87
C GLY A 74 -15.52 -7.86 1.46
N ILE A 75 -14.75 -7.91 2.55
CA ILE A 75 -14.42 -9.19 3.21
C ILE A 75 -15.73 -9.86 3.63
N PRO A 76 -16.04 -11.07 3.13
CA PRO A 76 -17.31 -11.72 3.40
C PRO A 76 -17.39 -12.18 4.86
N THR A 77 -18.57 -12.03 5.45
CA THR A 77 -18.91 -12.60 6.76
C THR A 77 -19.77 -13.86 6.58
N GLU A 78 -19.77 -14.75 7.56
CA GLU A 78 -20.55 -15.99 7.51
C GLU A 78 -21.91 -15.82 8.20
N LYS A 79 -21.89 -15.51 9.51
CA LYS A 79 -23.09 -15.32 10.32
C LYS A 79 -23.13 -13.89 10.84
N THR A 80 -24.16 -13.14 10.45
CA THR A 80 -24.50 -11.83 11.01
C THR A 80 -25.87 -11.95 11.67
N THR A 81 -25.92 -11.88 13.00
CA THR A 81 -27.16 -11.94 13.78
C THR A 81 -27.32 -10.71 14.65
N PHE A 82 -28.55 -10.26 14.82
CA PHE A 82 -28.89 -9.16 15.70
C PHE A 82 -30.10 -9.52 16.54
N GLU A 83 -29.87 -9.80 17.81
CA GLU A 83 -30.87 -10.30 18.76
C GLU A 83 -30.68 -9.60 20.10
N ASN A 84 -31.77 -9.19 20.77
CA ASN A 84 -31.71 -8.48 22.07
C ASN A 84 -30.77 -7.26 22.08
N SER A 85 -30.76 -6.50 20.98
CA SER A 85 -29.87 -5.36 20.73
C SER A 85 -28.38 -5.72 20.69
N THR A 86 -28.02 -6.99 20.53
CA THR A 86 -26.64 -7.45 20.38
C THR A 86 -26.37 -7.93 18.96
N LEU A 87 -25.38 -7.32 18.32
CA LEU A 87 -24.85 -7.67 17.01
C LEU A 87 -23.71 -8.69 17.18
N HIS A 88 -23.83 -9.84 16.51
CA HIS A 88 -22.75 -10.81 16.37
C HIS A 88 -22.39 -10.99 14.90
N ILE A 89 -21.10 -10.89 14.59
CA ILE A 89 -20.58 -11.09 13.24
C ILE A 89 -19.41 -12.07 13.30
N ARG A 90 -19.41 -13.09 12.45
CA ARG A 90 -18.28 -14.01 12.27
C ARG A 90 -17.60 -13.76 10.92
N ILE A 91 -16.27 -13.62 10.92
CA ILE A 91 -15.45 -13.36 9.73
C ILE A 91 -14.38 -14.47 9.59
N PRO A 92 -14.72 -15.65 9.05
CA PRO A 92 -13.84 -16.81 9.05
C PRO A 92 -12.53 -16.61 8.29
N THR A 93 -12.57 -15.82 7.20
CA THR A 93 -11.42 -15.58 6.30
C THR A 93 -10.22 -14.98 7.00
N ILE A 94 -10.43 -14.22 8.08
CA ILE A 94 -9.37 -13.63 8.90
C ILE A 94 -9.35 -14.18 10.33
N GLY A 95 -10.14 -15.23 10.60
CA GLY A 95 -10.25 -15.82 11.93
C GLY A 95 -10.75 -14.84 12.99
N ALA A 96 -11.66 -13.93 12.63
CA ALA A 96 -12.15 -12.88 13.51
C ALA A 96 -13.65 -12.98 13.80
N SER A 97 -14.08 -12.32 14.88
CA SER A 97 -15.48 -12.12 15.23
C SER A 97 -15.70 -10.77 15.88
N TYR A 98 -16.92 -10.24 15.77
CA TYR A 98 -17.35 -9.05 16.49
C TYR A 98 -18.60 -9.36 17.30
N GLU A 99 -18.64 -8.85 18.53
CA GLU A 99 -19.82 -8.85 19.37
C GLU A 99 -20.00 -7.45 19.97
N GLY A 100 -21.17 -6.84 19.80
CA GLY A 100 -21.42 -5.51 20.33
C GLY A 100 -22.88 -5.22 20.58
N LYS A 101 -23.16 -4.41 21.60
CA LYS A 101 -24.51 -4.03 22.00
C LYS A 101 -24.86 -2.62 21.50
N LEU A 102 -26.00 -2.50 20.81
CA LEU A 102 -26.56 -1.23 20.39
C LEU A 102 -27.05 -0.46 21.63
N THR A 103 -26.56 0.76 21.78
CA THR A 103 -26.92 1.69 22.86
C THR A 103 -28.10 2.56 22.45
N GLU A 104 -28.75 3.19 23.44
CA GLU A 104 -29.84 4.15 23.21
C GLU A 104 -29.40 5.36 22.37
N GLU A 105 -28.10 5.68 22.37
CA GLU A 105 -27.47 6.75 21.60
C GLU A 105 -27.23 6.36 20.12
N GLY A 106 -27.61 5.15 19.71
CA GLY A 106 -27.44 4.68 18.34
C GLY A 106 -26.00 4.26 17.99
N LYS A 107 -25.16 3.96 18.99
CA LYS A 107 -23.80 3.40 18.82
C LYS A 107 -23.77 1.92 19.18
N ILE A 108 -22.86 1.14 18.62
CA ILE A 108 -22.66 -0.25 19.03
C ILE A 108 -21.37 -0.34 19.83
N THR A 109 -21.46 -0.56 21.14
CA THR A 109 -20.28 -0.77 21.98
C THR A 109 -19.93 -2.25 21.99
N GLY A 110 -18.71 -2.60 21.57
CA GLY A 110 -18.39 -4.01 21.33
C GLY A 110 -16.92 -4.36 21.40
N THR A 111 -16.68 -5.64 21.11
CA THR A 111 -15.38 -6.29 21.13
C THR A 111 -15.16 -6.97 19.78
N PHE A 112 -14.04 -6.65 19.16
CA PHE A 112 -13.50 -7.36 18.01
C PHE A 112 -12.46 -8.36 18.51
N THR A 113 -12.61 -9.62 18.15
CA THR A 113 -11.72 -10.71 18.58
C THR A 113 -11.04 -11.31 17.37
N GLN A 114 -9.70 -11.31 17.38
CA GLN A 114 -8.87 -11.99 16.38
C GLN A 114 -7.62 -12.53 17.10
N GLY A 115 -7.73 -13.72 17.69
CA GLY A 115 -6.74 -14.27 18.62
C GLY A 115 -6.71 -13.55 19.98
N VAL A 116 -6.72 -12.21 19.98
CA VAL A 116 -6.89 -11.35 21.15
C VAL A 116 -8.21 -10.56 21.07
N ALA A 117 -8.77 -10.22 22.21
CA ALA A 117 -9.97 -9.38 22.31
C ALA A 117 -9.57 -7.90 22.38
N LEU A 118 -10.12 -7.10 21.48
CA LEU A 118 -9.85 -5.67 21.33
C LEU A 118 -11.16 -4.90 21.35
N LYS A 119 -11.20 -3.80 22.10
CA LYS A 119 -12.38 -2.93 22.12
C LYS A 119 -12.61 -2.29 20.76
N LEU A 120 -13.85 -2.36 20.25
CA LEU A 120 -14.28 -1.72 19.01
C LEU A 120 -15.71 -1.19 19.17
N ASP A 121 -15.81 0.12 19.39
CA ASP A 121 -17.09 0.82 19.37
C ASP A 121 -17.37 1.28 17.93
N LEU A 122 -18.62 1.10 17.48
CA LEU A 122 -19.06 1.44 16.13
C LEU A 122 -20.09 2.58 16.14
N GLU A 123 -19.98 3.45 15.16
CA GLU A 123 -20.90 4.54 14.86
C GLU A 123 -21.52 4.33 13.48
N LYS A 124 -22.80 4.71 13.31
CA LYS A 124 -23.52 4.56 12.04
C LYS A 124 -23.11 5.66 11.06
N GLY A 125 -22.71 5.27 9.85
CA GLY A 125 -22.31 6.20 8.79
C GLY A 125 -21.15 5.67 7.94
N GLU A 126 -20.73 6.47 6.96
CA GLU A 126 -19.48 6.21 6.25
C GLU A 126 -18.28 6.57 7.13
N ALA A 127 -17.22 5.76 7.08
CA ALA A 127 -15.99 6.10 7.77
C ALA A 127 -15.39 7.39 7.20
N PRO A 128 -14.97 8.35 8.05
CA PRO A 128 -14.25 9.53 7.59
C PRO A 128 -12.96 9.08 6.89
N ARG A 129 -12.72 9.59 5.68
CA ARG A 129 -11.46 9.37 4.96
C ARG A 129 -10.48 10.48 5.32
N PRO A 130 -9.22 10.15 5.65
CA PRO A 130 -8.21 11.17 5.87
C PRO A 130 -7.98 11.98 4.59
N LYS A 131 -7.70 13.27 4.75
CA LYS A 131 -7.53 14.17 3.60
C LYS A 131 -6.20 13.88 2.92
N ARG A 132 -6.12 14.20 1.64
CA ARG A 132 -4.90 14.12 0.81
C ARG A 132 -4.62 15.49 0.21
N PRO A 133 -4.23 16.49 1.02
CA PRO A 133 -4.14 17.88 0.58
C PRO A 133 -3.10 18.12 -0.52
N GLN A 134 -2.13 17.21 -0.66
CA GLN A 134 -1.10 17.28 -1.70
C GLN A 134 -1.52 16.63 -3.02
N GLU A 135 -2.62 15.87 -3.07
CA GLU A 135 -3.09 15.24 -4.30
C GLU A 135 -3.56 16.34 -5.29
N PRO A 136 -2.86 16.54 -6.41
CA PRO A 136 -3.12 17.66 -7.31
C PRO A 136 -4.48 17.51 -7.99
N GLN A 137 -5.19 18.63 -8.14
CA GLN A 137 -6.51 18.67 -8.78
C GLN A 137 -6.46 19.48 -10.08
N PRO A 138 -7.24 19.10 -11.11
CA PRO A 138 -7.36 19.88 -12.33
C PRO A 138 -8.11 21.21 -12.10
N PRO A 139 -7.93 22.22 -12.97
CA PRO A 139 -7.01 22.23 -14.11
C PRO A 139 -5.54 22.34 -13.68
N PHE A 140 -4.68 21.52 -14.29
CA PHE A 140 -3.25 21.56 -14.00
C PHE A 140 -2.57 22.74 -14.73
N PRO A 141 -1.57 23.40 -14.13
CA PRO A 141 -0.86 24.52 -14.76
C PRO A 141 0.25 24.04 -15.71
N TYR A 142 0.13 22.83 -16.25
CA TYR A 142 1.10 22.18 -17.12
C TYR A 142 0.39 21.27 -18.10
N LYS A 143 1.10 20.79 -19.13
CA LYS A 143 0.54 19.89 -20.12
C LYS A 143 0.61 18.45 -19.60
N SER A 144 -0.45 17.68 -19.86
CA SER A 144 -0.53 16.27 -19.52
C SER A 144 -0.96 15.49 -20.75
N GLU A 145 -0.19 14.48 -21.12
CA GLU A 145 -0.42 13.64 -22.29
C GLU A 145 -0.52 12.17 -21.86
N GLU A 146 -1.60 11.50 -22.26
CA GLU A 146 -1.66 10.05 -22.22
C GLU A 146 -0.80 9.48 -23.35
N VAL A 147 0.12 8.59 -23.01
CA VAL A 147 1.12 8.06 -23.93
C VAL A 147 1.15 6.54 -23.88
N LYS A 148 1.65 5.94 -24.97
CA LYS A 148 2.04 4.53 -25.02
C LYS A 148 3.53 4.43 -25.22
N VAL A 149 4.19 3.68 -24.35
CA VAL A 149 5.63 3.40 -24.41
C VAL A 149 5.81 1.98 -24.91
N ARG A 150 6.40 1.83 -26.09
CA ARG A 150 6.67 0.52 -26.68
C ARG A 150 7.93 -0.09 -26.09
N ASN A 151 7.81 -1.24 -25.42
CA ASN A 151 8.95 -2.09 -25.10
C ASN A 151 9.16 -3.10 -26.25
N GLU A 152 10.08 -2.79 -27.15
CA GLU A 152 10.34 -3.64 -28.33
C GLU A 152 10.97 -4.98 -27.99
N GLN A 153 11.68 -5.09 -26.86
CA GLN A 153 12.34 -6.35 -26.46
C GLN A 153 11.31 -7.41 -26.07
N ASP A 154 10.23 -7.00 -25.40
CA ASP A 154 9.19 -7.90 -24.91
C ASP A 154 7.89 -7.82 -25.74
N GLY A 155 7.82 -6.92 -26.72
CA GLY A 155 6.70 -6.79 -27.64
C GLY A 155 5.42 -6.22 -27.03
N ILE A 156 5.52 -5.47 -25.93
CA ILE A 156 4.39 -4.92 -25.17
C ILE A 156 4.34 -3.39 -25.21
N ASP A 157 3.12 -2.85 -25.06
CA ASP A 157 2.88 -1.42 -24.85
C ASP A 157 2.57 -1.15 -23.38
N LEU A 158 3.30 -0.22 -22.78
CA LEU A 158 3.02 0.32 -21.45
C LEU A 158 2.18 1.60 -21.59
N ALA A 159 1.09 1.70 -20.84
CA ALA A 159 0.31 2.91 -20.75
C ALA A 159 0.94 3.86 -19.73
N GLY A 160 1.02 5.15 -20.05
CA GLY A 160 1.59 6.13 -19.14
C GLY A 160 1.06 7.53 -19.36
N THR A 161 1.49 8.43 -18.47
CA THR A 161 1.26 9.86 -18.58
C THR A 161 2.60 10.57 -18.65
N LEU A 162 2.78 11.42 -19.67
CA LEU A 162 3.86 12.38 -19.73
C LEU A 162 3.33 13.76 -19.31
N THR A 163 3.91 14.35 -18.28
CA THR A 163 3.67 15.74 -17.91
C THR A 163 4.83 16.63 -18.36
N LEU A 164 4.50 17.77 -18.96
CA LEU A 164 5.46 18.73 -19.51
C LEU A 164 5.21 20.11 -18.90
N PRO A 165 6.27 20.83 -18.47
CA PRO A 165 6.12 22.22 -18.05
C PRO A 165 5.37 23.06 -19.09
N ALA A 166 4.54 24.00 -18.64
CA ALA A 166 3.64 24.76 -19.53
C ALA A 166 4.40 25.51 -20.63
N GLU A 167 5.54 26.08 -20.26
CA GLU A 167 6.39 26.93 -21.10
C GLU A 167 7.82 26.40 -21.15
N GLY A 168 8.52 26.72 -22.24
CA GLY A 168 9.90 26.30 -22.47
C GLY A 168 10.04 25.15 -23.47
N ARG A 169 11.27 24.67 -23.62
CA ARG A 169 11.68 23.55 -24.47
C ARG A 169 12.99 22.97 -23.92
N ASN A 170 13.38 21.79 -24.39
CA ASN A 170 14.61 21.09 -23.96
C ASN A 170 14.63 20.84 -22.45
N PHE A 171 13.50 20.37 -21.90
CA PHE A 171 13.37 20.14 -20.48
C PHE A 171 14.31 19.01 -20.02
N PRO A 172 14.92 19.10 -18.82
CA PRO A 172 15.34 17.90 -18.12
C PRO A 172 14.11 17.02 -17.88
N ALA A 173 14.30 15.71 -17.89
CA ALA A 173 13.18 14.78 -17.76
C ALA A 173 13.52 13.58 -16.89
N VAL A 174 12.50 13.03 -16.24
CA VAL A 174 12.65 11.83 -15.43
C VAL A 174 11.57 10.80 -15.73
N VAL A 175 11.96 9.52 -15.69
CA VAL A 175 11.04 8.41 -15.52
C VAL A 175 10.89 8.15 -14.02
N LEU A 176 9.65 8.05 -13.51
CA LEU A 176 9.41 7.52 -12.16
C LEU A 176 9.20 6.00 -12.25
N LEU A 177 9.94 5.24 -11.43
CA LEU A 177 9.90 3.79 -11.40
C LEU A 177 9.48 3.28 -10.02
N THR A 178 8.35 2.59 -10.02
CA THR A 178 7.59 2.09 -8.87
C THR A 178 8.36 1.07 -8.03
N GLY A 179 7.92 0.88 -6.79
CA GLY A 179 8.46 -0.11 -5.87
C GLY A 179 8.09 -1.56 -6.19
N SER A 180 7.90 -2.37 -5.15
CA SER A 180 7.47 -3.77 -5.28
C SER A 180 5.94 -3.87 -5.33
N GLY A 181 5.45 -4.96 -5.89
CA GLY A 181 4.03 -5.20 -6.10
C GLY A 181 3.51 -4.64 -7.44
N PRO A 182 2.28 -5.03 -7.83
CA PRO A 182 1.64 -4.53 -9.04
C PRO A 182 1.08 -3.12 -8.81
N GLN A 183 1.68 -2.09 -9.42
CA GLN A 183 1.30 -0.70 -9.17
C GLN A 183 0.76 0.00 -10.43
N ASN A 184 -0.10 1.00 -10.21
CA ASN A 184 -0.42 1.97 -11.25
C ASN A 184 0.68 3.04 -11.34
N ARG A 185 0.62 3.91 -12.35
CA ARG A 185 1.59 5.00 -12.57
C ARG A 185 1.72 6.01 -11.43
N ASP A 186 0.81 5.99 -10.47
CA ASP A 186 0.76 6.92 -9.34
C ASP A 186 1.39 6.34 -8.06
N GLU A 187 1.86 5.08 -8.10
CA GLU A 187 2.31 4.33 -6.93
C GLU A 187 1.24 4.32 -5.81
N GLU A 188 -0.01 4.06 -6.19
CA GLU A 188 -1.12 4.20 -5.26
C GLU A 188 -1.07 3.15 -4.15
N LEU A 189 -0.98 3.62 -2.90
CA LEU A 189 -0.90 2.76 -1.70
C LEU A 189 -1.55 3.45 -0.51
N MET A 190 -2.44 2.76 0.21
CA MET A 190 -3.13 3.26 1.41
C MET A 190 -3.76 4.65 1.24
N GLY A 191 -4.32 4.90 0.04
CA GLY A 191 -4.95 6.16 -0.32
C GLY A 191 -3.99 7.30 -0.63
N HIS A 192 -2.68 7.05 -0.72
CA HIS A 192 -1.68 8.01 -1.20
C HIS A 192 -1.33 7.74 -2.66
N LYS A 193 -0.92 8.79 -3.38
CA LYS A 193 -0.42 8.73 -4.76
C LYS A 193 0.93 9.45 -4.87
N PRO A 194 2.02 8.89 -4.29
CA PRO A 194 3.31 9.58 -4.19
C PRO A 194 3.85 10.05 -5.54
N PHE A 195 3.74 9.22 -6.59
CA PHE A 195 4.26 9.58 -7.90
C PHE A 195 3.42 10.65 -8.60
N LEU A 196 2.14 10.79 -8.27
CA LEU A 196 1.32 11.91 -8.74
C LEU A 196 1.75 13.24 -8.10
N VAL A 197 2.00 13.23 -6.80
CA VAL A 197 2.47 14.42 -6.08
C VAL A 197 3.88 14.82 -6.54
N ILE A 198 4.79 13.84 -6.69
CA ILE A 198 6.14 14.07 -7.21
C ILE A 198 6.08 14.61 -8.64
N ALA A 199 5.27 14.03 -9.52
CA ALA A 199 5.17 14.50 -10.90
C ALA A 199 4.61 15.92 -11.01
N ASP A 200 3.54 16.24 -10.27
CA ASP A 200 2.99 17.61 -10.24
C ASP A 200 4.04 18.61 -9.76
N HIS A 201 4.74 18.30 -8.66
CA HIS A 201 5.76 19.17 -8.10
C HIS A 201 6.92 19.41 -9.09
N LEU A 202 7.50 18.34 -9.65
CA LEU A 202 8.61 18.45 -10.58
C LEU A 202 8.21 19.17 -11.87
N THR A 203 7.01 18.91 -12.39
CA THR A 203 6.52 19.55 -13.62
C THR A 203 6.30 21.04 -13.45
N ARG A 204 5.76 21.47 -12.29
CA ARG A 204 5.63 22.90 -11.93
C ARG A 204 6.99 23.61 -11.84
N ASN A 205 8.06 22.85 -11.57
CA ASN A 205 9.42 23.36 -11.41
C ASN A 205 10.31 23.10 -12.65
N GLY A 206 9.72 22.87 -13.82
CA GLY A 206 10.46 22.85 -15.08
C GLY A 206 11.08 21.51 -15.48
N ILE A 207 10.68 20.41 -14.83
CA ILE A 207 11.17 19.05 -15.14
C ILE A 207 10.02 18.23 -15.76
N ALA A 208 10.23 17.66 -16.94
CA ALA A 208 9.25 16.74 -17.54
C ALA A 208 9.24 15.38 -16.82
N VAL A 209 8.06 14.78 -16.65
CA VAL A 209 7.92 13.52 -15.89
C VAL A 209 7.11 12.50 -16.66
N LEU A 210 7.68 11.32 -16.88
CA LEU A 210 6.98 10.15 -17.40
C LEU A 210 6.70 9.16 -16.28
N ARG A 211 5.45 8.71 -16.19
CA ARG A 211 5.01 7.64 -15.30
C ARG A 211 4.22 6.63 -16.10
N CYS A 212 4.52 5.35 -15.92
CA CYS A 212 3.82 4.27 -16.61
C CYS A 212 3.13 3.38 -15.59
N ASP A 213 1.99 2.80 -15.96
CA ASP A 213 1.43 1.69 -15.20
C ASP A 213 2.36 0.50 -15.36
N ASP A 214 2.58 -0.25 -14.27
CA ASP A 214 3.40 -1.45 -14.33
C ASP A 214 2.80 -2.44 -15.34
N ARG A 215 3.65 -3.34 -15.82
CA ARG A 215 3.24 -4.41 -16.72
C ARG A 215 2.04 -5.18 -16.16
N GLY A 216 1.01 -5.38 -16.99
CA GLY A 216 -0.24 -6.05 -16.59
C GLY A 216 -1.15 -5.22 -15.67
N MET A 217 -0.81 -3.95 -15.41
CA MET A 217 -1.61 -3.03 -14.59
C MET A 217 -2.19 -1.90 -15.44
N GLY A 218 -3.33 -1.36 -14.99
CA GLY A 218 -4.02 -0.28 -15.70
C GLY A 218 -4.30 -0.65 -17.15
N ALA A 219 -3.77 0.14 -18.08
CA ALA A 219 -3.88 -0.13 -19.52
C ALA A 219 -2.57 -0.70 -20.14
N SER A 220 -1.55 -0.98 -19.32
CA SER A 220 -0.31 -1.62 -19.77
C SER A 220 -0.55 -3.09 -20.11
N GLN A 221 0.07 -3.53 -21.21
CA GLN A 221 0.05 -4.93 -21.64
C GLN A 221 1.01 -5.79 -20.80
N GLY A 222 1.03 -7.09 -21.10
CA GLY A 222 1.88 -8.07 -20.43
C GLY A 222 1.27 -8.66 -19.15
N ASP A 223 2.05 -9.44 -18.42
CA ASP A 223 1.63 -10.10 -17.18
C ASP A 223 2.64 -9.83 -16.06
N TYR A 224 2.16 -9.22 -14.97
CA TYR A 224 2.97 -8.96 -13.79
C TYR A 224 3.46 -10.26 -13.13
N ALA A 225 2.57 -11.26 -13.01
CA ALA A 225 2.81 -12.44 -12.19
C ALA A 225 3.97 -13.31 -12.69
N SER A 226 4.21 -13.30 -14.00
CA SER A 226 5.32 -14.00 -14.66
C SER A 226 6.55 -13.14 -14.92
N THR A 227 6.54 -11.85 -14.52
CA THR A 227 7.64 -10.92 -14.81
C THR A 227 8.62 -10.82 -13.64
N ALA A 228 9.91 -10.75 -13.96
CA ALA A 228 10.99 -10.57 -13.01
C ALA A 228 11.57 -9.15 -13.07
N ASN A 229 12.47 -8.79 -12.16
CA ASN A 229 13.09 -7.46 -12.11
C ASN A 229 13.81 -7.10 -13.42
N THR A 230 14.41 -8.07 -14.12
CA THR A 230 14.96 -7.87 -15.47
C THR A 230 13.93 -7.44 -16.50
N GLY A 231 12.67 -7.87 -16.39
CA GLY A 231 11.58 -7.42 -17.26
C GLY A 231 11.17 -5.98 -16.97
N PHE A 232 11.00 -5.64 -15.69
CA PHE A 232 10.73 -4.26 -15.26
C PHE A 232 11.88 -3.30 -15.62
N ALA A 233 13.13 -3.78 -15.61
CA ALA A 233 14.27 -3.02 -16.12
C ALA A 233 14.11 -2.67 -17.61
N ARG A 234 13.69 -3.63 -18.46
CA ARG A 234 13.44 -3.38 -19.89
C ARG A 234 12.30 -2.40 -20.11
N ASP A 235 11.28 -2.44 -19.25
CA ASP A 235 10.17 -1.49 -19.27
C ASP A 235 10.65 -0.05 -18.96
N ALA A 236 11.48 0.12 -17.94
CA ALA A 236 12.09 1.41 -17.62
C ALA A 236 13.10 1.88 -18.69
N GLU A 237 13.90 0.99 -19.27
CA GLU A 237 14.79 1.31 -20.40
C GLU A 237 13.99 1.82 -21.61
N ALA A 238 12.84 1.20 -21.91
CA ALA A 238 11.93 1.67 -22.96
C ALA A 238 11.34 3.05 -22.63
N ALA A 239 10.96 3.30 -21.38
CA ALA A 239 10.47 4.61 -20.93
C ALA A 239 11.55 5.72 -21.03
N ILE A 240 12.79 5.42 -20.64
CA ILE A 240 13.94 6.33 -20.83
C ILE A 240 14.16 6.60 -22.32
N GLY A 241 14.13 5.54 -23.14
CA GLY A 241 14.22 5.65 -24.59
C GLY A 241 13.12 6.53 -25.19
N TYR A 242 11.88 6.37 -24.74
CA TYR A 242 10.75 7.19 -25.15
C TYR A 242 11.02 8.67 -24.86
N LEU A 243 11.46 9.03 -23.65
CA LEU A 243 11.76 10.41 -23.29
C LEU A 243 12.90 11.00 -24.13
N ARG A 244 13.96 10.24 -24.40
CA ARG A 244 15.09 10.71 -25.23
C ARG A 244 14.71 11.04 -26.67
N HIS A 245 13.59 10.50 -27.18
CA HIS A 245 13.08 10.78 -28.53
C HIS A 245 12.02 11.89 -28.56
N ARG A 246 11.60 12.44 -27.41
CA ARG A 246 10.66 13.56 -27.37
C ARG A 246 11.37 14.87 -27.71
N LYS A 247 10.82 15.62 -28.67
CA LYS A 247 11.35 16.92 -29.11
C LYS A 247 11.35 17.99 -28.00
N GLU A 248 10.51 17.83 -26.99
CA GLU A 248 10.40 18.75 -25.86
C GLU A 248 11.51 18.56 -24.83
N ILE A 249 12.23 17.43 -24.87
CA ILE A 249 13.16 16.97 -23.84
C ILE A 249 14.60 17.09 -24.34
N ASP A 250 15.53 17.56 -23.50
CA ASP A 250 16.97 17.42 -23.79
C ASP A 250 17.38 15.97 -23.48
N SER A 251 17.67 15.20 -24.52
CA SER A 251 18.00 13.77 -24.40
C SER A 251 19.23 13.49 -23.52
N ARG A 252 20.10 14.48 -23.29
CA ARG A 252 21.27 14.39 -22.41
C ARG A 252 20.95 14.68 -20.93
N LYS A 253 19.71 15.08 -20.64
CA LYS A 253 19.21 15.46 -19.30
C LYS A 253 18.07 14.55 -18.84
N VAL A 254 18.07 13.30 -19.33
CA VAL A 254 17.10 12.27 -18.93
C VAL A 254 17.68 11.43 -17.79
N GLY A 255 17.00 11.44 -16.64
CA GLY A 255 17.31 10.63 -15.48
C GLY A 255 16.16 9.68 -15.11
N ILE A 256 16.35 8.98 -14.00
CA ILE A 256 15.36 8.08 -13.41
C ILE A 256 15.23 8.34 -11.91
N ILE A 257 14.00 8.32 -11.41
CA ILE A 257 13.70 8.33 -9.98
C ILE A 257 13.07 6.98 -9.65
N GLY A 258 13.76 6.15 -8.88
CA GLY A 258 13.24 4.86 -8.45
C GLY A 258 12.87 4.87 -6.98
N HIS A 259 11.73 4.28 -6.61
CA HIS A 259 11.35 4.05 -5.21
C HIS A 259 11.55 2.59 -4.82
N SER A 260 12.14 2.31 -3.67
CA SER A 260 12.28 0.95 -3.13
C SER A 260 12.93 -0.02 -4.14
N ASN A 261 12.22 -1.06 -4.61
CA ASN A 261 12.68 -1.96 -5.68
C ASN A 261 12.95 -1.23 -7.02
N GLY A 262 12.22 -0.16 -7.34
CA GLY A 262 12.49 0.68 -8.50
C GLY A 262 13.87 1.33 -8.45
N ALA A 263 14.36 1.70 -7.26
CA ALA A 263 15.73 2.22 -7.11
C ALA A 263 16.78 1.12 -7.37
N LEU A 264 16.53 -0.11 -6.91
CA LEU A 264 17.38 -1.27 -7.21
C LEU A 264 17.52 -1.46 -8.71
N ILE A 265 16.40 -1.45 -9.43
CA ILE A 265 16.37 -1.57 -10.90
C ILE A 265 17.11 -0.38 -11.53
N ALA A 266 16.90 0.84 -11.03
CA ALA A 266 17.59 2.04 -11.52
C ALA A 266 19.13 1.95 -11.38
N PHE A 267 19.65 1.34 -10.31
CA PHE A 267 21.09 1.09 -10.18
C PHE A 267 21.59 0.16 -11.29
N GLY A 268 20.85 -0.92 -11.58
CA GLY A 268 21.16 -1.84 -12.67
C GLY A 268 21.12 -1.18 -14.05
N ILE A 269 20.19 -0.25 -14.28
CA ILE A 269 20.12 0.55 -15.51
C ILE A 269 21.33 1.48 -15.61
N GLY A 270 21.63 2.28 -14.58
CA GLY A 270 22.78 3.20 -14.60
C GLY A 270 24.15 2.50 -14.59
N ALA A 271 24.20 1.22 -14.23
CA ALA A 271 25.37 0.37 -14.39
C ALA A 271 25.66 0.03 -15.86
N LYS A 272 24.64 0.03 -16.73
CA LYS A 272 24.71 -0.34 -18.15
C LYS A 272 24.67 0.89 -19.06
N ASP A 273 23.75 1.81 -18.81
CA ASP A 273 23.52 3.00 -19.63
C ASP A 273 24.48 4.14 -19.22
N ARG A 274 25.47 4.41 -20.10
CA ARG A 274 26.46 5.47 -19.90
C ARG A 274 25.92 6.87 -20.18
N GLU A 275 24.80 6.97 -20.89
CA GLU A 275 24.15 8.22 -21.29
C GLU A 275 23.03 8.62 -20.31
N LEU A 276 22.79 7.84 -19.26
CA LEU A 276 21.82 8.21 -18.22
C LEU A 276 22.35 9.43 -17.45
N ALA A 277 21.56 10.50 -17.42
CA ALA A 277 22.02 11.78 -16.88
C ALA A 277 22.20 11.73 -15.36
N PHE A 278 21.32 11.01 -14.65
CA PHE A 278 21.36 10.86 -13.19
C PHE A 278 20.38 9.79 -12.70
N ILE A 279 20.57 9.38 -11.44
CA ILE A 279 19.61 8.57 -10.66
C ILE A 279 19.23 9.33 -9.39
N VAL A 280 17.95 9.35 -9.07
CA VAL A 280 17.45 9.65 -7.71
C VAL A 280 16.87 8.36 -7.13
N SER A 281 17.37 7.95 -5.97
CA SER A 281 16.96 6.75 -5.26
C SER A 281 16.14 7.14 -4.04
N LEU A 282 14.84 6.86 -4.07
CA LEU A 282 13.93 7.06 -2.94
C LEU A 282 13.82 5.75 -2.16
N ALA A 283 14.34 5.72 -0.94
CA ALA A 283 14.33 4.55 -0.07
C ALA A 283 14.84 3.26 -0.75
N GLY A 284 15.95 3.37 -1.49
CA GLY A 284 16.40 2.33 -2.41
C GLY A 284 17.13 1.17 -1.74
N SER A 285 16.81 -0.06 -2.19
CA SER A 285 17.46 -1.29 -1.74
C SER A 285 18.88 -1.41 -2.27
N ALA A 286 19.87 -1.24 -1.39
CA ALA A 286 21.30 -1.20 -1.74
C ALA A 286 22.13 -2.30 -1.08
N VAL A 287 21.48 -3.27 -0.43
CA VAL A 287 22.08 -4.51 0.06
C VAL A 287 21.34 -5.72 -0.50
N ARG A 288 21.99 -6.89 -0.48
CA ARG A 288 21.41 -8.13 -1.05
C ARG A 288 20.07 -8.47 -0.41
N GLY A 289 19.12 -8.92 -1.23
CA GLY A 289 17.72 -9.09 -0.85
C GLY A 289 17.49 -9.96 0.38
N ASP A 290 18.23 -11.05 0.57
CA ASP A 290 18.12 -11.91 1.76
C ASP A 290 18.44 -11.18 3.07
N SER A 291 19.47 -10.34 3.06
CA SER A 291 19.88 -9.53 4.22
C SER A 291 18.92 -8.37 4.47
N LEU A 292 18.46 -7.73 3.39
CA LEU A 292 17.46 -6.67 3.44
C LEU A 292 16.14 -7.19 4.04
N LEU A 293 15.59 -8.26 3.50
CA LEU A 293 14.31 -8.83 3.96
C LEU A 293 14.39 -9.35 5.38
N LEU A 294 15.55 -9.85 5.82
CA LEU A 294 15.74 -10.28 7.21
C LEU A 294 15.66 -9.07 8.16
N LYS A 295 16.34 -7.96 7.83
CA LYS A 295 16.29 -6.73 8.63
C LYS A 295 14.91 -6.08 8.59
N GLN A 296 14.27 -6.03 7.43
CA GLN A 296 12.89 -5.56 7.26
C GLN A 296 11.92 -6.35 8.14
N THR A 297 11.99 -7.69 8.10
CA THR A 297 11.12 -8.56 8.90
C THR A 297 11.36 -8.38 10.39
N GLU A 298 12.63 -8.22 10.82
CA GLU A 298 12.97 -7.91 12.20
C GLU A 298 12.29 -6.63 12.68
N THR A 299 12.48 -5.54 11.92
CA THR A 299 11.97 -4.20 12.29
C THR A 299 10.45 -4.20 12.33
N LEU A 300 9.78 -4.70 11.28
CA LEU A 300 8.31 -4.73 11.21
C LEU A 300 7.68 -5.64 12.27
N SER A 301 8.32 -6.77 12.59
CA SER A 301 7.83 -7.67 13.65
C SER A 301 7.92 -7.01 15.02
N LYS A 302 9.02 -6.31 15.32
CA LYS A 302 9.20 -5.55 16.57
C LYS A 302 8.18 -4.41 16.69
N LEU A 303 7.95 -3.66 15.60
CA LEU A 303 6.90 -2.63 15.55
C LEU A 303 5.49 -3.22 15.73
N SER A 304 5.29 -4.48 15.37
CA SER A 304 4.04 -5.20 15.61
C SER A 304 3.93 -5.79 17.03
N GLY A 305 4.90 -5.52 17.91
CA GLY A 305 4.92 -5.97 19.30
C GLY A 305 5.54 -7.36 19.51
N MET A 306 6.25 -7.92 18.53
CA MET A 306 6.96 -9.20 18.71
C MET A 306 8.08 -9.03 19.75
N PRO A 307 8.11 -9.84 20.82
CA PRO A 307 9.22 -9.85 21.77
C PRO A 307 10.52 -10.34 21.13
N ASP A 308 11.67 -9.89 21.64
CA ASP A 308 12.99 -10.30 21.11
C ASP A 308 13.18 -11.83 21.07
N ALA A 309 12.68 -12.56 22.06
CA ALA A 309 12.73 -14.02 22.07
C ALA A 309 11.98 -14.65 20.87
N GLY A 310 10.89 -14.03 20.42
CA GLY A 310 10.16 -14.46 19.22
C GLY A 310 11.01 -14.29 17.96
N TRP A 311 11.72 -13.16 17.85
CA TRP A 311 12.65 -12.92 16.74
C TRP A 311 13.81 -13.91 16.73
N GLN A 312 14.39 -14.24 17.89
CA GLN A 312 15.48 -15.23 17.98
C GLN A 312 15.06 -16.61 17.49
N ASN A 313 13.79 -16.98 17.66
CA ASN A 313 13.24 -18.24 17.14
C ASN A 313 12.90 -18.17 15.63
N LEU A 314 12.41 -17.03 15.14
CA LEU A 314 11.99 -16.87 13.75
C LEU A 314 13.17 -16.67 12.78
N LYS A 315 14.19 -15.92 13.20
CA LYS A 315 15.36 -15.57 12.39
C LYS A 315 16.08 -16.76 11.73
N PRO A 316 16.40 -17.87 12.43
CA PRO A 316 17.04 -19.03 11.79
C PRO A 316 16.12 -19.67 10.74
N LEU A 317 14.82 -19.78 11.01
CA LEU A 317 13.84 -20.34 10.06
C LEU A 317 13.76 -19.50 8.78
N LEU A 318 13.76 -18.16 8.89
CA LEU A 318 13.77 -17.28 7.73
C LEU A 318 15.06 -17.42 6.91
N ARG A 319 16.22 -17.55 7.57
CA ARG A 319 17.50 -17.77 6.88
C ARG A 319 17.51 -19.09 6.10
N GLU A 320 16.98 -20.16 6.70
CA GLU A 320 16.84 -21.45 6.02
C GLU A 320 15.92 -21.34 4.81
N ARG A 321 14.77 -20.66 4.95
CA ARG A 321 13.83 -20.42 3.84
C ARG A 321 14.47 -19.61 2.70
N TYR A 322 15.20 -18.54 3.01
CA TYR A 322 15.92 -17.78 1.98
C TYR A 322 17.02 -18.60 1.32
N ALA A 323 17.75 -19.42 2.09
CA ALA A 323 18.76 -20.32 1.54
C ALA A 323 18.14 -21.36 0.58
N LEU A 324 16.97 -21.91 0.89
CA LEU A 324 16.21 -22.78 -0.01
C LEU A 324 15.88 -22.05 -1.32
N LEU A 325 15.32 -20.84 -1.25
CA LEU A 325 14.93 -20.04 -2.43
C LEU A 325 16.11 -19.59 -3.30
N MET A 326 17.31 -19.48 -2.71
CA MET A 326 18.53 -19.11 -3.41
C MET A 326 19.19 -20.28 -4.18
N GLN A 327 18.69 -21.52 -4.05
CA GLN A 327 19.28 -22.68 -4.73
C GLN A 327 19.25 -22.54 -6.26
N ALA A 328 20.38 -22.81 -6.89
CA ALA A 328 20.54 -22.77 -8.35
C ALA A 328 19.88 -23.99 -9.02
N GLY A 329 19.41 -23.81 -10.25
CA GLY A 329 18.90 -24.91 -11.09
C GLY A 329 17.52 -25.45 -10.73
N LYS A 330 16.84 -24.89 -9.72
CA LYS A 330 15.47 -25.27 -9.35
C LYS A 330 14.44 -24.36 -10.00
N THR A 331 13.33 -24.94 -10.44
CA THR A 331 12.18 -24.17 -10.94
C THR A 331 11.43 -23.52 -9.78
N PRO A 332 10.68 -22.42 -10.02
CA PRO A 332 9.80 -21.81 -9.02
C PRO A 332 8.86 -22.80 -8.34
N GLU A 333 8.31 -23.76 -9.08
CA GLU A 333 7.40 -24.79 -8.57
C GLU A 333 8.13 -25.69 -7.57
N LYS A 334 9.36 -26.11 -7.91
CA LYS A 334 10.13 -26.98 -7.01
C LYS A 334 10.54 -26.26 -5.73
N LEU A 335 10.93 -25.00 -5.85
CA LEU A 335 11.22 -24.14 -4.70
C LEU A 335 9.98 -23.96 -3.81
N ARG A 336 8.78 -23.85 -4.40
CA ARG A 336 7.52 -23.71 -3.67
C ARG A 336 7.18 -24.96 -2.88
N GLU A 337 7.32 -26.13 -3.48
CA GLU A 337 7.13 -27.42 -2.78
C GLU A 337 8.05 -27.55 -1.56
N GLU A 338 9.34 -27.24 -1.74
CA GLU A 338 10.33 -27.36 -0.67
C GLU A 338 10.13 -26.32 0.44
N LEU A 339 9.78 -25.09 0.06
CA LEU A 339 9.44 -24.04 1.01
C LEU A 339 8.21 -24.44 1.84
N LEU A 340 7.16 -24.95 1.20
CA LEU A 340 5.97 -25.42 1.92
C LEU A 340 6.27 -26.59 2.85
N ALA A 341 7.06 -27.57 2.39
CA ALA A 341 7.50 -28.67 3.24
C ALA A 341 8.26 -28.18 4.48
N HIS A 342 9.17 -27.21 4.32
CA HIS A 342 9.90 -26.59 5.42
C HIS A 342 8.96 -25.83 6.38
N VAL A 343 8.03 -25.03 5.84
CA VAL A 343 7.02 -24.30 6.62
C VAL A 343 6.17 -25.27 7.46
N TYR A 344 5.68 -26.35 6.86
CA TYR A 344 4.86 -27.33 7.58
C TYR A 344 5.65 -28.13 8.61
N SER A 345 6.92 -28.46 8.35
CA SER A 345 7.77 -29.14 9.33
C SER A 345 8.12 -28.28 10.55
N SER A 346 8.11 -26.95 10.40
CA SER A 346 8.42 -25.98 11.46
C SER A 346 7.17 -25.43 12.17
N MET A 347 5.97 -25.85 11.76
CA MET A 347 4.69 -25.37 12.30
C MET A 347 4.18 -26.26 13.45
N PRO A 348 3.73 -25.68 14.58
CA PRO A 348 3.08 -26.45 15.64
C PRO A 348 1.79 -27.13 15.14
N GLN A 349 1.60 -28.42 15.43
CA GLN A 349 0.43 -29.19 14.95
C GLN A 349 -0.93 -28.56 15.33
N GLN A 350 -1.01 -27.91 16.50
CA GLN A 350 -2.23 -27.22 16.96
C GLN A 350 -2.61 -25.98 16.13
N GLN A 351 -1.69 -25.45 15.30
CA GLN A 351 -1.90 -24.27 14.47
C GLN A 351 -2.17 -24.60 12.99
N ALA A 352 -2.09 -25.86 12.59
CA ALA A 352 -2.16 -26.30 11.20
C ALA A 352 -3.59 -26.44 10.64
N ASN A 353 -4.47 -25.48 10.94
CA ASN A 353 -5.82 -25.42 10.37
C ASN A 353 -5.79 -24.99 8.89
N GLU A 354 -6.92 -25.15 8.20
CA GLU A 354 -7.04 -24.88 6.76
C GLU A 354 -6.69 -23.43 6.39
N ALA A 355 -7.10 -22.45 7.20
CA ALA A 355 -6.81 -21.04 6.94
C ALA A 355 -5.31 -20.74 7.00
N VAL A 356 -4.60 -21.33 7.97
CA VAL A 356 -3.15 -21.20 8.10
C VAL A 356 -2.42 -21.87 6.93
N ARG A 357 -2.87 -23.04 6.48
CA ARG A 357 -2.31 -23.72 5.30
C ARG A 357 -2.48 -22.89 4.04
N LYS A 358 -3.69 -22.37 3.79
CA LYS A 358 -3.97 -21.50 2.65
C LYS A 358 -3.12 -20.23 2.65
N ARG A 359 -2.89 -19.64 3.83
CA ARG A 359 -1.98 -18.50 3.99
C ARG A 359 -0.53 -18.88 3.66
N ALA A 360 -0.04 -20.01 4.18
CA ALA A 360 1.30 -20.50 3.88
C ALA A 360 1.49 -20.76 2.38
N GLU A 361 0.48 -21.33 1.70
CA GLU A 361 0.46 -21.52 0.25
C GLU A 361 0.54 -20.19 -0.53
N ALA A 362 -0.23 -19.18 -0.12
CA ALA A 362 -0.18 -17.86 -0.74
C ALA A 362 1.18 -17.16 -0.52
N GLU A 363 1.72 -17.23 0.70
CA GLU A 363 3.05 -16.67 1.02
C GLU A 363 4.15 -17.40 0.22
N ALA A 364 4.11 -18.73 0.16
CA ALA A 364 5.07 -19.50 -0.63
C ALA A 364 4.95 -19.20 -2.13
N ALA A 365 3.73 -18.99 -2.65
CA ALA A 365 3.52 -18.56 -4.03
C ALA A 365 4.13 -17.18 -4.29
N ALA A 366 3.92 -16.22 -3.41
CA ALA A 366 4.51 -14.88 -3.52
C ALA A 366 6.05 -14.91 -3.48
N MET A 367 6.63 -15.67 -2.53
CA MET A 367 8.09 -15.82 -2.37
C MET A 367 8.78 -16.62 -3.48
N THR A 368 8.00 -17.29 -4.33
CA THR A 368 8.52 -18.04 -5.49
C THR A 368 8.12 -17.39 -6.81
N SER A 369 7.56 -16.19 -6.79
CA SER A 369 7.35 -15.41 -8.00
C SER A 369 8.69 -15.04 -8.66
N PRO A 370 8.74 -14.87 -10.00
CA PRO A 370 9.98 -14.52 -10.70
C PRO A 370 10.65 -13.26 -10.16
N TRP A 371 9.87 -12.20 -9.89
CA TRP A 371 10.42 -10.97 -9.31
C TRP A 371 11.03 -11.19 -7.92
N PHE A 372 10.35 -11.93 -7.04
CA PHE A 372 10.84 -12.13 -5.66
C PHE A 372 12.13 -12.94 -5.66
N LEU A 373 12.20 -14.00 -6.48
CA LEU A 373 13.41 -14.82 -6.60
C LEU A 373 14.58 -14.00 -7.15
N GLU A 374 14.34 -13.13 -8.13
CA GLU A 374 15.39 -12.24 -8.66
C GLU A 374 15.81 -11.22 -7.60
N PHE A 375 14.86 -10.55 -6.94
CA PHE A 375 15.12 -9.59 -5.87
C PHE A 375 15.93 -10.19 -4.72
N LEU A 376 15.55 -11.38 -4.24
CA LEU A 376 16.21 -12.07 -3.15
C LEU A 376 17.68 -12.39 -3.47
N LYS A 377 17.94 -12.82 -4.72
CA LYS A 377 19.27 -13.25 -5.20
C LYS A 377 20.16 -12.09 -5.62
N HIS A 378 19.58 -10.97 -6.03
CA HIS A 378 20.31 -9.86 -6.60
C HIS A 378 21.13 -9.11 -5.54
N ASP A 379 22.41 -8.90 -5.85
CA ASP A 379 23.33 -8.11 -5.03
C ASP A 379 23.62 -6.77 -5.75
N PRO A 380 23.04 -5.65 -5.29
CA PRO A 380 23.22 -4.35 -5.92
C PRO A 380 24.66 -3.82 -5.85
N ALA A 381 25.53 -4.38 -5.01
CA ALA A 381 26.92 -3.91 -4.88
C ALA A 381 27.65 -3.93 -6.23
N ALA A 382 27.40 -4.96 -7.05
CA ALA A 382 28.02 -5.08 -8.36
C ALA A 382 27.56 -3.97 -9.32
N ASP A 383 26.27 -3.61 -9.26
CA ASP A 383 25.67 -2.59 -10.12
C ASP A 383 26.12 -1.20 -9.67
N LEU A 384 26.07 -0.91 -8.36
CA LEU A 384 26.52 0.35 -7.77
C LEU A 384 27.99 0.67 -8.10
N LYS A 385 28.88 -0.33 -8.12
CA LYS A 385 30.29 -0.18 -8.57
C LYS A 385 30.41 0.28 -10.03
N ARG A 386 29.41 0.00 -10.86
CA ARG A 386 29.40 0.32 -12.29
C ARG A 386 28.62 1.60 -12.60
N VAL A 387 27.80 2.12 -11.69
CA VAL A 387 27.09 3.41 -11.83
C VAL A 387 28.11 4.55 -11.92
N LYS A 388 28.06 5.33 -13.01
CA LYS A 388 28.96 6.48 -13.24
C LYS A 388 28.25 7.82 -13.27
N CYS A 389 26.94 7.85 -13.51
CA CYS A 389 26.17 9.08 -13.49
C CYS A 389 26.09 9.65 -12.06
N PRO A 390 25.79 10.95 -11.89
CA PRO A 390 25.34 11.49 -10.61
C PRO A 390 24.24 10.62 -9.97
N LEU A 391 24.35 10.42 -8.65
CA LEU A 391 23.38 9.64 -7.88
C LEU A 391 22.99 10.44 -6.62
N PHE A 392 21.69 10.65 -6.42
CA PHE A 392 21.14 11.18 -5.17
C PHE A 392 20.34 10.09 -4.45
N ALA A 393 20.84 9.61 -3.32
CA ALA A 393 20.14 8.59 -2.53
C ALA A 393 19.52 9.19 -1.27
N LEU A 394 18.23 8.94 -1.08
CA LEU A 394 17.39 9.50 -0.03
C LEU A 394 16.76 8.36 0.77
N ASN A 395 16.70 8.50 2.10
CA ASN A 395 15.93 7.60 2.97
C ASN A 395 15.30 8.38 4.13
N GLY A 396 14.13 7.97 4.60
CA GLY A 396 13.62 8.39 5.90
C GLY A 396 14.29 7.63 7.04
N GLU A 397 14.67 8.31 8.13
CA GLU A 397 15.34 7.65 9.27
C GLU A 397 14.44 6.65 10.01
N LYS A 398 13.11 6.79 9.89
CA LYS A 398 12.13 5.84 10.42
C LYS A 398 11.64 4.85 9.36
N ASP A 399 12.38 4.69 8.27
CA ASP A 399 12.06 3.67 7.27
C ASP A 399 12.20 2.26 7.86
N ALA A 400 11.06 1.62 8.13
CA ALA A 400 10.98 0.27 8.66
C ALA A 400 11.16 -0.83 7.58
N GLN A 401 11.19 -0.45 6.31
CA GLN A 401 11.27 -1.36 5.18
C GLN A 401 12.68 -1.43 4.60
N VAL A 402 13.32 -0.27 4.42
CA VAL A 402 14.68 -0.13 3.89
C VAL A 402 15.48 0.73 4.86
N ASP A 403 16.22 0.06 5.75
CA ASP A 403 17.01 0.70 6.81
C ASP A 403 17.95 1.79 6.25
N ALA A 404 17.75 3.03 6.69
CA ALA A 404 18.39 4.20 6.11
C ALA A 404 19.92 4.16 6.21
N GLU A 405 20.44 3.89 7.41
CA GLU A 405 21.88 3.87 7.64
C GLU A 405 22.57 2.78 6.80
N THR A 406 22.03 1.56 6.85
CA THR A 406 22.58 0.42 6.11
C THR A 406 22.62 0.68 4.61
N ASN A 407 21.52 1.16 4.03
CA ASN A 407 21.41 1.33 2.58
C ASN A 407 22.18 2.55 2.08
N LEU A 408 22.11 3.70 2.74
CA LEU A 408 22.88 4.88 2.34
C LEU A 408 24.39 4.64 2.45
N ASN A 409 24.85 3.91 3.48
CA ASN A 409 26.26 3.54 3.60
C ASN A 409 26.70 2.55 2.51
N ALA A 410 25.88 1.54 2.19
CA ALA A 410 26.17 0.62 1.10
C ALA A 410 26.27 1.34 -0.25
N ILE A 411 25.37 2.30 -0.52
CA ILE A 411 25.44 3.14 -1.73
C ILE A 411 26.76 3.90 -1.78
N ARG A 412 27.12 4.65 -0.73
CA ARG A 412 28.38 5.41 -0.69
C ARG A 412 29.60 4.50 -0.88
N LEU A 413 29.62 3.36 -0.19
CA LEU A 413 30.72 2.41 -0.26
C LEU A 413 30.90 1.86 -1.67
N HIS A 414 29.87 1.25 -2.25
CA HIS A 414 30.01 0.52 -3.51
C HIS A 414 30.17 1.45 -4.72
N THR A 415 29.50 2.60 -4.73
CA THR A 415 29.75 3.61 -5.77
C THR A 415 31.16 4.21 -5.65
N GLY A 416 31.65 4.40 -4.42
CA GLY A 416 33.01 4.85 -4.13
C GLY A 416 34.08 3.84 -4.56
N GLU A 417 33.88 2.54 -4.30
CA GLU A 417 34.70 1.43 -4.84
C GLU A 417 34.69 1.43 -6.38
N GLY A 418 33.56 1.80 -6.97
CA GLY A 418 33.41 2.05 -8.40
C GLY A 418 34.08 3.33 -8.91
N GLY A 419 34.64 4.17 -8.03
CA GLY A 419 35.27 5.45 -8.39
C GLY A 419 34.28 6.57 -8.72
N ASN A 420 32.98 6.41 -8.45
CA ASN A 420 32.01 7.47 -8.65
C ASN A 420 32.03 8.45 -7.48
N LYS A 421 32.46 9.69 -7.74
CA LYS A 421 32.53 10.77 -6.74
C LYS A 421 31.31 11.70 -6.77
N ARG A 422 30.35 11.47 -7.66
CA ARG A 422 29.16 12.32 -7.86
C ARG A 422 27.95 11.72 -7.13
N VAL A 423 28.15 11.36 -5.86
CA VAL A 423 27.15 10.67 -5.05
C VAL A 423 26.79 11.56 -3.88
N THR A 424 25.52 11.93 -3.81
CA THR A 424 24.92 12.65 -2.70
C THR A 424 23.99 11.70 -1.98
N THR A 425 23.99 11.73 -0.65
CA THR A 425 23.08 10.92 0.16
C THR A 425 22.49 11.78 1.26
N LYS A 426 21.21 11.62 1.57
CA LYS A 426 20.56 12.33 2.68
C LYS A 426 19.58 11.41 3.40
N ALA A 427 19.70 11.37 4.72
CA ALA A 427 18.71 10.76 5.61
C ALA A 427 17.82 11.89 6.16
N TYR A 428 16.50 11.64 6.22
CA TYR A 428 15.54 12.61 6.72
C TYR A 428 15.00 12.16 8.10
N PRO A 429 15.31 12.91 9.17
CA PRO A 429 14.79 12.61 10.49
C PRO A 429 13.26 12.60 10.52
N GLY A 430 12.69 11.61 11.20
CA GLY A 430 11.24 11.51 11.40
C GLY A 430 10.43 10.96 10.21
N LEU A 431 11.03 10.82 9.03
CA LEU A 431 10.31 10.33 7.86
C LEU A 431 10.30 8.80 7.75
N ASN A 432 9.19 8.23 7.27
CA ASN A 432 9.03 6.80 6.99
C ASN A 432 9.52 6.40 5.58
N HIS A 433 9.22 5.17 5.14
CA HIS A 433 9.55 4.65 3.81
C HIS A 433 8.99 5.49 2.65
N LEU A 434 7.78 6.04 2.82
CA LEU A 434 7.12 6.90 1.84
C LEU A 434 7.51 8.38 1.98
N PHE A 435 8.51 8.68 2.81
CA PHE A 435 8.96 10.04 3.12
C PHE A 435 7.89 10.93 3.78
N GLN A 436 7.00 10.33 4.56
CA GLN A 436 5.97 11.05 5.33
C GLN A 436 6.44 11.25 6.78
N ASP A 437 6.09 12.38 7.39
CA ASP A 437 6.26 12.56 8.84
C ASP A 437 5.46 11.50 9.62
N CYS A 438 6.15 10.79 10.51
CA CYS A 438 5.58 9.64 11.18
C CYS A 438 6.06 9.51 12.63
N THR A 439 5.31 8.73 13.42
CA THR A 439 5.67 8.49 14.82
C THR A 439 6.65 7.32 14.92
N THR A 440 6.34 6.18 14.30
CA THR A 440 7.16 4.96 14.42
C THR A 440 7.75 4.46 13.12
N GLY A 441 7.16 4.85 11.97
CA GLY A 441 7.52 4.29 10.67
C GLY A 441 6.79 3.01 10.28
N ALA A 442 5.90 2.51 11.15
CA ALA A 442 5.08 1.33 10.89
C ALA A 442 4.15 1.55 9.68
N VAL A 443 3.99 0.50 8.86
CA VAL A 443 3.18 0.54 7.63
C VAL A 443 1.72 0.90 7.89
N ASN A 444 1.19 0.52 9.05
CA ASN A 444 -0.19 0.84 9.42
C ASN A 444 -0.41 2.33 9.76
N GLU A 445 0.65 3.13 9.94
CA GLU A 445 0.52 4.59 10.05
C GLU A 445 0.19 5.23 8.70
N TYR A 446 0.57 4.61 7.57
CA TYR A 446 0.52 5.25 6.25
C TYR A 446 -0.88 5.76 5.93
N ALA A 447 -1.91 4.92 6.11
CA ALA A 447 -3.29 5.31 5.85
C ALA A 447 -3.77 6.50 6.71
N GLN A 448 -3.23 6.65 7.91
CA GLN A 448 -3.63 7.70 8.86
C GLN A 448 -2.98 9.04 8.59
N ILE A 449 -1.84 9.05 7.90
CA ILE A 449 -1.09 10.27 7.63
C ILE A 449 -1.79 11.01 6.48
N GLU A 450 -1.94 12.33 6.59
CA GLU A 450 -2.52 13.15 5.50
C GLU A 450 -1.47 13.56 4.46
N GLU A 451 -0.25 13.82 4.91
CA GLU A 451 0.91 14.08 4.07
C GLU A 451 1.22 12.84 3.21
N THR A 452 1.37 13.03 1.90
CA THR A 452 1.79 11.99 0.96
C THR A 452 3.30 11.88 0.85
N ILE A 453 4.00 13.01 0.89
CA ILE A 453 5.46 13.09 0.89
C ILE A 453 5.91 14.43 1.44
N SER A 454 7.00 14.44 2.21
CA SER A 454 7.57 15.66 2.80
C SER A 454 7.88 16.73 1.74
N PRO A 455 7.42 17.98 1.92
CA PRO A 455 7.79 19.11 1.07
C PRO A 455 9.30 19.36 1.00
N GLU A 456 10.05 19.03 2.06
CA GLU A 456 11.52 19.14 2.06
C GLU A 456 12.14 18.18 1.03
N VAL A 457 11.65 16.95 0.98
CA VAL A 457 12.13 15.92 0.05
C VAL A 457 11.84 16.35 -1.39
N LEU A 458 10.62 16.84 -1.67
CA LEU A 458 10.25 17.37 -2.99
C LEU A 458 11.18 18.51 -3.43
N LYS A 459 11.46 19.46 -2.51
CA LYS A 459 12.36 20.58 -2.76
C LYS A 459 13.77 20.10 -3.07
N ASP A 460 14.34 19.23 -2.24
CA ASP A 460 15.72 18.75 -2.42
C ASP A 460 15.91 17.98 -3.74
N ILE A 461 14.95 17.14 -4.11
CA ILE A 461 14.99 16.42 -5.40
C ILE A 461 15.01 17.44 -6.54
N THR A 462 14.12 18.43 -6.50
CA THR A 462 14.01 19.47 -7.52
C THR A 462 15.30 20.28 -7.64
N GLU A 463 15.80 20.82 -6.53
CA GLU A 463 17.02 21.63 -6.50
C GLU A 463 18.25 20.83 -6.95
N TRP A 464 18.34 19.56 -6.56
CA TRP A 464 19.44 18.70 -6.98
C TRP A 464 19.40 18.41 -8.48
N ILE A 465 18.25 18.02 -9.03
CA ILE A 465 18.08 17.76 -10.47
C ILE A 465 18.40 19.02 -11.27
N LEU A 466 17.82 20.17 -10.92
CA LEU A 466 18.09 21.43 -11.62
C LEU A 466 19.56 21.85 -11.49
N GLY A 467 20.18 21.65 -10.33
CA GLY A 467 21.58 21.97 -10.11
C GLY A 467 22.55 21.21 -11.02
N ILE A 468 22.27 19.92 -11.29
CA ILE A 468 23.12 19.11 -12.17
C ILE A 468 22.76 19.26 -13.65
N THR A 469 21.52 19.64 -13.96
CA THR A 469 21.03 19.81 -15.33
C THR A 469 21.06 21.25 -15.84
N ALA A 470 21.40 22.24 -15.00
CA ALA A 470 21.57 23.63 -15.43
C ALA A 470 22.78 23.85 -16.35
N ARG A 471 23.68 22.87 -16.45
CA ARG A 471 24.92 22.94 -17.22
C ARG A 471 24.75 22.60 -18.70
#